data_AF-A0A284RAP5-F1
#
_entry.id   AF-A0A284RAP5-F1
#
_cell.length_a   1.000
_cell.length_b   1.000
_cell.length_c   1.000
_cell.angle_alpha   90.00
_cell.angle_beta   90.00
_cell.angle_gamma   90.00
#
_symmetry.space_group_name_H-M   'P 1'
#
loop_
_entity.id
_entity.type
_entity.pdbx_description
1 polymer ?
#
loop_
_entity_poly.entity_id
_entity_poly.type
_entity_poly.pdbx_seq_one_letter_code
_entity_poly.pdbx_strand_id
1 'polypeptide(L)'
;MHLPPIFYHYFHSPLPYSTTLVLQETLHVLQLAARNSTKSHASHPDLLLLLQHRPVYTAGRRQHADSTQGDRRRLTNTGADFVSTARGGEYTFHGPGQIVGYPLLDLGRTSPAMGIRDYICRMQKTLEVHLKEAHGLDHVPSDHTGVFLDAHTKVASIGVQVRHRLTTHGFAMNITREPEPWFDRVVACGLDGVRAGSIESATNTKIRVEDEIPGLVSRFGRMYEREMVPLDLSNDVPIITEIKTMEQMGRDAGDWKSAPIFHPQTFTSTMRLLILGGTGPAGILLIRQVLATVPSPFVVVYARNPSKLPTDLTSSSSVKVIQGQLDDAEKLSQAMEAIDAVLSALGPAQDHPADKPLTRGYTTIIQVMHEHNVKRLIVLGTASISDPNDKFSIPFFLMVSTVKIVAHTAYEDVVAFGNLIRAQDDLDWTIVRVPILRNGEKTDVHAGYIGQVGIFLDRTAFAAFTAKEFLEPQWIKKIVAISS
;
A
#
# COMPACT_ATOMS: atom_id res chain seq x y z
N MET A 1 30.32 5.97 38.86
CA MET A 1 29.63 4.69 39.17
C MET A 1 29.41 3.98 37.86
N HIS A 2 29.78 2.70 37.77
CA HIS A 2 29.49 1.91 36.58
C HIS A 2 27.98 1.60 36.59
N LEU A 3 27.28 1.87 35.49
CA LEU A 3 25.88 1.50 35.35
C LEU A 3 25.78 -0.03 35.35
N PRO A 4 24.70 -0.63 35.90
CA PRO A 4 24.52 -2.08 35.85
C PRO A 4 24.48 -2.57 34.38
N PRO A 5 24.69 -3.86 34.09
CA PRO A 5 24.56 -4.36 32.72
C PRO A 5 23.15 -4.15 32.16
N ILE A 6 23.02 -4.20 30.83
CA ILE A 6 21.74 -4.36 30.14
C ILE A 6 21.62 -5.84 29.76
N PHE A 7 20.57 -6.48 30.23
CA PHE A 7 20.32 -7.85 29.82
C PHE A 7 19.59 -7.87 28.48
N TYR A 8 19.95 -8.78 27.59
CA TYR A 8 19.29 -8.88 26.30
C TYR A 8 18.79 -10.28 26.02
N HIS A 9 17.72 -10.36 25.24
CA HIS A 9 17.15 -11.63 24.79
C HIS A 9 16.66 -11.47 23.35
N TYR A 10 16.98 -12.45 22.50
CA TYR A 10 16.51 -12.52 21.13
C TYR A 10 15.49 -13.66 20.99
N PHE A 11 14.28 -13.31 20.59
CA PHE A 11 13.23 -14.28 20.29
C PHE A 11 13.43 -14.85 18.88
N HIS A 12 13.60 -16.16 18.79
CA HIS A 12 13.94 -16.86 17.54
C HIS A 12 12.74 -17.05 16.59
N SER A 13 11.51 -16.91 17.08
CA SER A 13 10.29 -17.06 16.29
C SER A 13 9.54 -15.73 16.19
N PRO A 14 8.98 -15.37 15.02
CA PRO A 14 8.15 -14.17 14.89
C PRO A 14 6.95 -14.18 15.83
N LEU A 15 6.84 -13.11 16.62
CA LEU A 15 5.85 -13.00 17.69
C LEU A 15 4.61 -12.20 17.26
N PRO A 16 3.40 -12.60 17.68
CA PRO A 16 2.20 -11.77 17.55
C PRO A 16 2.38 -10.43 18.27
N TYR A 17 1.95 -9.34 17.64
CA TYR A 17 2.22 -7.99 18.17
C TYR A 17 1.43 -7.69 19.45
N SER A 18 0.15 -8.06 19.49
CA SER A 18 -0.74 -7.78 20.63
C SER A 18 -0.26 -8.43 21.92
N THR A 19 0.18 -9.68 21.86
CA THR A 19 0.72 -10.41 23.01
C THR A 19 2.07 -9.85 23.45
N THR A 20 2.92 -9.46 22.48
CA THR A 20 4.20 -8.81 22.80
C THR A 20 4.00 -7.41 23.40
N LEU A 21 2.95 -6.69 23.02
CA LEU A 21 2.58 -5.42 23.66
C LEU A 21 2.17 -5.65 25.11
N VAL A 22 1.38 -6.69 25.40
CA VAL A 22 1.04 -7.09 26.77
C VAL A 22 2.31 -7.42 27.58
N LEU A 23 3.26 -8.17 27.00
CA LEU A 23 4.55 -8.44 27.64
C LEU A 23 5.29 -7.15 28.04
N GLN A 24 5.38 -6.17 27.14
CA GLN A 24 6.02 -4.89 27.44
C GLN A 24 5.33 -4.16 28.60
N GLU A 25 3.99 -4.16 28.64
CA GLU A 25 3.23 -3.57 29.74
C GLU A 25 3.44 -4.31 31.07
N THR A 26 3.45 -5.64 31.05
CA THR A 26 3.74 -6.46 32.24
C THR A 26 5.14 -6.19 32.78
N LEU A 27 6.16 -6.17 31.91
CA LEU A 27 7.54 -5.89 32.30
C LEU A 27 7.68 -4.47 32.85
N HIS A 28 7.00 -3.48 32.26
CA HIS A 28 6.96 -2.11 32.77
C HIS A 28 6.40 -2.05 34.19
N VAL A 29 5.30 -2.75 34.46
CA VAL A 29 4.68 -2.83 35.81
C VAL A 29 5.64 -3.48 36.81
N LEU A 30 6.29 -4.58 36.43
CA LEU A 30 7.27 -5.27 37.29
C LEU A 30 8.47 -4.37 37.62
N GLN A 31 9.03 -3.68 36.62
CA GLN A 31 10.14 -2.73 36.81
C GLN A 31 9.74 -1.57 37.74
N LEU A 32 8.53 -1.02 37.54
CA LEU A 32 8.02 0.07 38.37
C LEU A 32 7.81 -0.37 39.82
N ALA A 33 7.24 -1.56 40.04
CA ALA A 33 7.01 -2.12 41.37
C ALA A 33 8.33 -2.35 42.12
N ALA A 34 9.33 -2.96 41.46
CA ALA A 34 10.65 -3.20 42.03
C ALA A 34 11.41 -1.91 42.36
N ARG A 35 11.30 -0.89 41.48
CA ARG A 35 11.89 0.43 41.74
C ARG A 35 11.28 1.11 42.96
N ASN A 36 9.96 1.01 43.13
CA ASN A 36 9.24 1.63 44.24
C ASN A 36 9.50 0.92 45.59
N SER A 37 9.68 -0.40 45.60
CA SER A 37 9.88 -1.16 46.84
C SER A 37 11.25 -0.92 47.48
N THR A 38 12.27 -0.66 46.68
CA THR A 38 13.67 -0.53 47.15
C THR A 38 14.16 0.91 47.23
N LYS A 39 13.43 1.88 46.63
CA LYS A 39 13.88 3.26 46.37
C LYS A 39 15.26 3.36 45.70
N SER A 40 15.75 2.27 45.11
CA SER A 40 17.03 2.16 44.43
C SER A 40 16.78 1.81 42.99
N HIS A 41 17.45 2.51 42.07
CA HIS A 41 17.38 2.15 40.66
C HIS A 41 17.95 0.74 40.42
N ALA A 42 18.93 0.26 41.20
CA ALA A 42 19.59 -1.04 41.01
C ALA A 42 18.72 -2.29 41.27
N SER A 43 17.43 -2.12 41.59
CA SER A 43 16.52 -3.19 42.02
C SER A 43 15.80 -3.94 40.91
N HIS A 44 15.87 -3.44 39.68
CA HIS A 44 15.27 -4.08 38.51
C HIS A 44 16.29 -4.13 37.37
N PRO A 45 16.23 -5.12 36.46
CA PRO A 45 17.10 -5.17 35.30
C PRO A 45 16.59 -4.22 34.20
N ASP A 46 17.51 -3.56 33.51
CA ASP A 46 17.20 -2.97 32.22
C ASP A 46 17.35 -4.04 31.13
N LEU A 47 16.40 -4.06 30.19
CA LEU A 47 16.30 -5.10 29.18
C LEU A 47 16.42 -4.53 27.76
N LEU A 48 17.01 -5.30 26.85
CA LEU A 48 16.89 -5.13 25.42
C LEU A 48 16.26 -6.40 24.83
N LEU A 49 14.98 -6.35 24.49
CA LEU A 49 14.32 -7.44 23.78
C LEU A 49 14.48 -7.21 22.28
N LEU A 50 15.00 -8.22 21.58
CA LEU A 50 15.12 -8.23 20.12
C LEU A 50 14.22 -9.33 19.57
N LEU A 51 13.48 -9.04 18.51
CA LEU A 51 12.53 -9.98 17.94
C LEU A 51 12.16 -9.59 16.52
N GLN A 52 11.43 -10.49 15.88
CA GLN A 52 10.66 -10.21 14.67
C GLN A 52 9.18 -10.28 15.05
N HIS A 53 8.36 -9.47 14.40
CA HIS A 53 6.91 -9.59 14.52
C HIS A 53 6.33 -10.42 13.39
N ARG A 54 5.19 -11.03 13.64
CA ARG A 54 4.28 -11.43 12.56
C ARG A 54 3.75 -10.18 11.84
N PRO A 55 3.34 -10.30 10.56
CA PRO A 55 2.87 -9.15 9.79
C PRO A 55 1.79 -8.36 10.54
N VAL A 56 2.07 -7.10 10.81
CA VAL A 56 1.19 -6.20 11.55
C VAL A 56 1.38 -4.75 11.12
N TYR A 57 0.29 -4.02 10.99
CA TYR A 57 0.31 -2.56 10.94
C TYR A 57 -0.01 -1.99 12.30
N THR A 58 0.77 -0.99 12.73
CA THR A 58 0.54 -0.32 14.00
C THR A 58 0.24 1.15 13.81
N ALA A 59 -0.79 1.65 14.49
CA ALA A 59 -1.16 3.05 14.51
C ALA A 59 -0.62 3.70 15.79
N GLY A 60 0.24 4.71 15.66
CA GLY A 60 0.77 5.48 16.79
C GLY A 60 -0.15 6.64 17.23
N ARG A 61 0.28 7.39 18.25
CA ARG A 61 -0.51 8.46 18.90
C ARG A 61 -0.85 9.66 18.01
N ARG A 62 -0.12 9.91 16.94
CA ARG A 62 -0.34 11.08 16.06
C ARG A 62 -1.39 10.84 14.97
N GLN A 63 -2.09 9.69 15.01
CA GLN A 63 -3.13 9.37 14.04
C GLN A 63 -4.42 10.14 14.30
N HIS A 64 -5.00 10.70 13.23
CA HIS A 64 -6.30 11.37 13.27
C HIS A 64 -7.44 10.34 13.40
N ALA A 65 -8.43 10.60 14.26
CA ALA A 65 -9.49 9.65 14.56
C ALA A 65 -10.33 9.25 13.32
N ASP A 66 -10.54 10.18 12.39
CA ASP A 66 -11.41 10.00 11.21
C ASP A 66 -10.80 9.10 10.12
N SER A 67 -9.49 8.86 10.10
CA SER A 67 -8.82 7.98 9.10
C SER A 67 -8.78 6.49 9.51
N THR A 68 -9.10 6.16 10.75
CA THR A 68 -8.70 4.86 11.33
C THR A 68 -9.52 3.65 10.91
N GLN A 69 -10.83 3.79 10.63
CA GLN A 69 -11.67 2.62 10.37
C GLN A 69 -11.52 2.07 8.94
N GLY A 70 -11.45 2.97 7.95
CA GLY A 70 -11.20 2.62 6.55
C GLY A 70 -9.83 1.98 6.35
N ASP A 71 -8.79 2.60 6.92
CA ASP A 71 -7.42 2.07 6.85
C ASP A 71 -7.25 0.77 7.61
N ARG A 72 -7.85 0.63 8.80
CA ARG A 72 -7.83 -0.64 9.54
C ARG A 72 -8.38 -1.78 8.69
N ARG A 73 -9.55 -1.59 8.08
CA ARG A 73 -10.16 -2.63 7.22
C ARG A 73 -9.27 -2.93 6.01
N ARG A 74 -8.79 -1.89 5.32
CA ARG A 74 -7.93 -2.02 4.13
C ARG A 74 -6.64 -2.77 4.43
N LEU A 75 -6.00 -2.48 5.56
CA LEU A 75 -4.73 -3.06 5.95
C LEU A 75 -4.88 -4.48 6.51
N THR A 76 -5.93 -4.75 7.29
CA THR A 76 -6.23 -6.12 7.75
C THR A 76 -6.53 -7.06 6.58
N ASN A 77 -7.11 -6.56 5.49
CA ASN A 77 -7.33 -7.33 4.26
C ASN A 77 -6.03 -7.77 3.57
N THR A 78 -4.86 -7.25 3.94
CA THR A 78 -3.59 -7.78 3.42
C THR A 78 -3.15 -9.07 4.13
N GLY A 79 -3.92 -9.56 5.11
CA GLY A 79 -3.55 -10.71 5.94
C GLY A 79 -2.59 -10.38 7.08
N ALA A 80 -2.26 -9.09 7.28
CA ALA A 80 -1.57 -8.61 8.48
C ALA A 80 -2.56 -8.21 9.57
N ASP A 81 -2.11 -8.28 10.82
CA ASP A 81 -2.85 -7.73 11.96
C ASP A 81 -2.87 -6.20 11.91
N PHE A 82 -3.80 -5.58 12.65
CA PHE A 82 -3.82 -4.13 12.84
C PHE A 82 -4.01 -3.79 14.32
N VAL A 83 -3.09 -3.01 14.89
CA VAL A 83 -3.08 -2.66 16.32
C VAL A 83 -2.88 -1.16 16.53
N SER A 84 -3.78 -0.53 17.30
CA SER A 84 -3.58 0.84 17.78
C SER A 84 -2.72 0.84 19.04
N THR A 85 -1.78 1.78 19.13
CA THR A 85 -0.71 1.76 20.13
C THR A 85 -0.44 3.15 20.70
N ALA A 86 0.20 3.19 21.86
CA ALA A 86 0.57 4.45 22.53
C ALA A 86 1.98 4.95 22.15
N ARG A 87 2.66 4.34 21.17
CA ARG A 87 3.99 4.82 20.72
C ARG A 87 3.90 6.18 20.04
N GLY A 88 5.01 6.90 20.06
CA GLY A 88 5.19 8.06 19.18
C GLY A 88 5.11 7.68 17.69
N GLY A 89 4.78 8.65 16.85
CA GLY A 89 4.68 8.44 15.42
C GLY A 89 3.27 8.12 14.93
N GLU A 90 3.21 7.71 13.67
CA GLU A 90 2.01 7.50 12.89
C GLU A 90 1.86 6.01 12.53
N TYR A 91 1.47 5.63 11.31
CA TYR A 91 1.46 4.25 10.86
C TYR A 91 2.88 3.70 10.64
N THR A 92 3.06 2.41 10.91
CA THR A 92 4.23 1.64 10.43
C THR A 92 3.83 0.18 10.27
N PHE A 93 4.62 -0.57 9.52
CA PHE A 93 4.55 -2.01 9.43
C PHE A 93 5.65 -2.67 10.26
N HIS A 94 5.34 -3.84 10.83
CA HIS A 94 6.32 -4.79 11.36
C HIS A 94 6.02 -6.18 10.81
N GLY A 95 7.07 -6.94 10.55
CA GLY A 95 6.96 -8.29 10.01
C GLY A 95 8.30 -9.00 10.00
N PRO A 96 8.34 -10.26 9.54
CA PRO A 96 9.57 -11.02 9.41
C PRO A 96 10.51 -10.37 8.38
N GLY A 97 11.81 -10.52 8.60
CA GLY A 97 12.84 -9.76 7.87
C GLY A 97 13.20 -8.40 8.49
N GLN A 98 12.52 -8.01 9.57
CA GLN A 98 12.77 -6.78 10.31
C GLN A 98 13.20 -7.10 11.75
N ILE A 99 14.29 -6.49 12.23
CA ILE A 99 14.64 -6.51 13.65
C ILE A 99 13.85 -5.43 14.36
N VAL A 100 13.01 -5.84 15.30
CA VAL A 100 12.34 -4.95 16.24
C VAL A 100 13.04 -5.05 17.58
N GLY A 101 13.49 -3.90 18.09
CA GLY A 101 14.14 -3.79 19.39
C GLY A 101 13.30 -3.01 20.37
N TYR A 102 13.07 -3.57 21.55
CA TYR A 102 12.40 -2.93 22.68
C TYR A 102 13.37 -2.76 23.86
N PRO A 103 14.07 -1.62 23.94
CA PRO A 103 14.85 -1.28 25.12
C PRO A 103 13.91 -0.83 26.24
N LEU A 104 13.84 -1.62 27.30
CA LEU A 104 13.07 -1.38 28.52
C LEU A 104 14.02 -0.87 29.61
N LEU A 105 14.39 0.41 29.50
CA LEU A 105 15.42 1.06 30.30
C LEU A 105 14.80 2.04 31.31
N ASP A 106 15.44 2.16 32.48
CA ASP A 106 15.19 3.28 33.39
C ASP A 106 16.12 4.46 33.11
N LEU A 107 15.56 5.48 32.45
CA LEU A 107 16.28 6.72 32.14
C LEU A 107 16.68 7.49 33.41
N GLY A 108 16.12 7.16 34.58
CA GLY A 108 16.51 7.75 35.87
C GLY A 108 17.83 7.24 36.45
N ARG A 109 18.42 6.18 35.89
CA ARG A 109 19.65 5.58 36.43
C ARG A 109 20.90 6.44 36.27
N THR A 110 20.96 7.23 35.21
CA THR A 110 22.14 8.05 34.93
C THR A 110 22.12 9.30 35.82
N SER A 111 23.31 9.85 36.10
CA SER A 111 23.45 11.14 36.78
C SER A 111 24.31 12.06 35.92
N PRO A 112 23.73 13.11 35.30
CA PRO A 112 22.32 13.50 35.35
C PRO A 112 21.41 12.48 34.64
N ALA A 113 20.11 12.53 34.97
CA ALA A 113 19.12 11.62 34.42
C ALA A 113 18.95 11.81 32.91
N MET A 114 18.94 10.71 32.14
CA MET A 114 18.95 10.73 30.68
C MET A 114 17.68 11.40 30.13
N GLY A 115 17.85 12.33 29.19
CA GLY A 115 16.74 12.98 28.49
C GLY A 115 16.12 12.04 27.44
N ILE A 116 14.83 12.21 27.16
CA ILE A 116 14.12 11.42 26.13
C ILE A 116 14.76 11.63 24.75
N ARG A 117 15.16 12.87 24.44
CA ARG A 117 15.85 13.18 23.17
C ARG A 117 17.22 12.49 23.09
N ASP A 118 18.01 12.52 24.17
CA ASP A 118 19.31 11.83 24.22
C ASP A 118 19.15 10.32 24.02
N TYR A 119 18.15 9.72 24.68
CA TYR A 119 17.79 8.31 24.48
C TYR A 119 17.47 7.98 23.01
N ILE A 120 16.62 8.77 22.35
CA ILE A 120 16.27 8.58 20.94
C ILE A 120 17.50 8.78 20.04
N CYS A 121 18.31 9.81 20.29
CA CYS A 121 19.53 10.08 19.52
C CYS A 121 20.56 8.94 19.64
N ARG A 122 20.77 8.41 20.85
CA ARG A 122 21.63 7.23 21.08
C ARG A 122 21.09 6.03 20.33
N MET A 123 19.79 5.75 20.42
CA MET A 123 19.17 4.65 19.66
C MET A 123 19.37 4.81 18.15
N GLN A 124 19.10 6.00 17.60
CA GLN A 124 19.32 6.28 16.18
C GLN A 124 20.79 6.08 15.81
N LYS A 125 21.71 6.57 16.64
CA LYS A 125 23.15 6.44 16.39
C LYS A 125 23.62 4.99 16.41
N THR A 126 23.07 4.15 17.28
CA THR A 126 23.33 2.70 17.27
C THR A 126 23.00 2.09 15.91
N LEU A 127 21.84 2.45 15.33
CA LEU A 127 21.39 1.93 14.04
C LEU A 127 22.24 2.45 12.88
N GLU A 128 22.59 3.74 12.89
CA GLU A 128 23.51 4.34 11.90
C GLU A 128 24.90 3.68 11.93
N VAL A 129 25.46 3.48 13.13
CA VAL A 129 26.79 2.85 13.30
C VAL A 129 26.74 1.38 12.89
N HIS A 130 25.64 0.68 13.19
CA HIS A 130 25.46 -0.69 12.74
C HIS A 130 25.44 -0.79 11.21
N LEU A 131 24.68 0.09 10.54
CA LEU A 131 24.62 0.18 9.08
C LEU A 131 26.01 0.42 8.48
N LYS A 132 26.77 1.37 9.03
CA LYS A 132 28.09 1.72 8.51
C LYS A 132 29.14 0.65 8.77
N GLU A 133 29.26 0.16 10.00
CA GLU A 133 30.32 -0.77 10.39
C GLU A 133 30.07 -2.20 9.91
N ALA A 134 28.81 -2.65 9.79
CA ALA A 134 28.50 -4.01 9.33
C ALA A 134 28.39 -4.11 7.79
N HIS A 135 27.88 -3.05 7.14
CA HIS A 135 27.52 -3.11 5.71
C HIS A 135 28.21 -2.05 4.85
N GLY A 136 29.00 -1.15 5.44
CA GLY A 136 29.68 -0.08 4.71
C GLY A 136 28.76 1.05 4.23
N LEU A 137 27.46 0.95 4.50
CA LEU A 137 26.43 1.86 4.02
C LEU A 137 26.40 3.17 4.83
N ASP A 138 26.40 4.29 4.12
CA ASP A 138 26.25 5.61 4.71
C ASP A 138 24.77 5.96 4.94
N HIS A 139 24.51 6.74 6.00
CA HIS A 139 23.18 7.29 6.26
C HIS A 139 23.13 8.76 5.82
N VAL A 140 21.94 9.24 5.49
CA VAL A 140 21.68 10.65 5.19
C VAL A 140 20.91 11.27 6.36
N PRO A 141 21.34 12.44 6.88
CA PRO A 141 20.59 13.18 7.88
C PRO A 141 19.18 13.52 7.40
N SER A 142 18.20 13.46 8.30
CA SER A 142 16.81 13.77 8.02
C SER A 142 16.18 14.52 9.18
N ASP A 143 15.24 15.41 8.87
CA ASP A 143 14.40 16.10 9.87
C ASP A 143 13.41 15.13 10.55
N HIS A 144 13.21 13.96 9.95
CA HIS A 144 12.31 12.94 10.46
C HIS A 144 13.05 11.87 11.25
N THR A 145 12.43 11.39 12.32
CA THR A 145 13.03 10.36 13.18
C THR A 145 13.17 9.02 12.46
N GLY A 146 14.39 8.48 12.46
CA GLY A 146 14.73 7.20 11.84
C GLY A 146 16.10 7.24 11.16
N VAL A 147 16.42 6.19 10.40
CA VAL A 147 17.65 6.11 9.60
C VAL A 147 17.29 6.00 8.13
N PHE A 148 17.97 6.80 7.31
CA PHE A 148 17.70 6.96 5.89
C PHE A 148 18.97 6.67 5.09
N LEU A 149 18.81 5.97 3.96
CA LEU A 149 19.89 5.70 3.01
C LEU A 149 20.05 6.85 2.01
N ASP A 150 18.96 7.54 1.71
CA ASP A 150 18.89 8.71 0.85
C ASP A 150 17.63 9.55 1.20
N ALA A 151 17.35 10.61 0.44
CA ALA A 151 16.21 11.50 0.67
C ALA A 151 14.83 10.81 0.60
N HIS A 152 14.75 9.63 -0.02
CA HIS A 152 13.53 8.91 -0.33
C HIS A 152 13.50 7.49 0.25
N THR A 153 14.57 6.99 0.88
CA THR A 153 14.64 5.59 1.34
C THR A 153 14.93 5.51 2.83
N LYS A 154 13.95 5.06 3.61
CA LYS A 154 14.05 4.85 5.05
C LYS A 154 14.32 3.37 5.37
N VAL A 155 15.38 3.08 6.13
CA VAL A 155 15.78 1.71 6.51
C VAL A 155 15.42 1.37 7.95
N ALA A 156 15.27 2.36 8.83
CA ALA A 156 14.87 2.13 10.21
C ALA A 156 13.91 3.19 10.75
N SER A 157 12.96 2.75 11.57
CA SER A 157 11.97 3.58 12.27
C SER A 157 12.20 3.53 13.78
N ILE A 158 11.97 4.65 14.45
CA ILE A 158 12.06 4.76 15.91
C ILE A 158 10.75 5.36 16.44
N GLY A 159 10.16 4.67 17.40
CA GLY A 159 8.93 5.08 18.06
C GLY A 159 8.92 4.55 19.48
N VAL A 160 9.05 5.44 20.45
CA VAL A 160 9.16 5.11 21.88
C VAL A 160 7.98 5.67 22.67
N GLN A 161 7.74 5.07 23.83
CA GLN A 161 6.91 5.65 24.88
C GLN A 161 7.72 5.67 26.18
N VAL A 162 7.57 6.73 26.96
CA VAL A 162 8.23 6.87 28.26
C VAL A 162 7.18 7.18 29.31
N ARG A 163 7.08 6.33 30.34
CA ARG A 163 6.20 6.51 31.50
C ARG A 163 7.03 6.31 32.76
N HIS A 164 6.92 7.21 33.73
CA HIS A 164 7.71 7.15 34.96
C HIS A 164 9.22 6.96 34.71
N ARG A 165 9.78 7.56 33.64
CA ARG A 165 11.17 7.38 33.18
C ARG A 165 11.55 5.97 32.69
N LEU A 166 10.62 5.02 32.67
CA LEU A 166 10.82 3.71 32.05
C LEU A 166 10.36 3.75 30.59
N THR A 167 11.15 3.13 29.71
CA THR A 167 10.88 3.11 28.26
C THR A 167 10.11 1.86 27.85
N THR A 168 9.21 1.99 26.89
CA THR A 168 8.57 0.91 26.13
C THR A 168 8.59 1.25 24.64
N HIS A 169 8.31 0.25 23.78
CA HIS A 169 8.59 0.29 22.35
C HIS A 169 10.09 0.55 22.08
N GLY A 170 10.45 1.07 20.91
CA GLY A 170 11.86 1.19 20.54
C GLY A 170 12.06 1.46 19.06
N PHE A 171 12.78 0.57 18.40
CA PHE A 171 13.13 0.70 16.99
C PHE A 171 12.72 -0.52 16.17
N ALA A 172 12.67 -0.32 14.86
CA ALA A 172 12.46 -1.34 13.86
C ALA A 172 13.41 -1.08 12.69
N MET A 173 14.28 -2.03 12.36
CA MET A 173 15.26 -1.93 11.27
C MET A 173 15.01 -3.03 10.24
N ASN A 174 14.85 -2.65 8.98
CA ASN A 174 14.58 -3.57 7.87
C ASN A 174 15.89 -4.23 7.42
N ILE A 175 16.01 -5.53 7.64
CA ILE A 175 17.22 -6.29 7.30
C ILE A 175 17.08 -6.90 5.92
N THR A 176 16.00 -7.65 5.67
CA THR A 176 15.71 -8.31 4.39
C THR A 176 14.67 -7.53 3.58
N ARG A 177 14.44 -7.93 2.33
CA ARG A 177 13.42 -7.35 1.44
C ARG A 177 11.98 -7.76 1.80
N GLU A 178 11.79 -8.73 2.69
CA GLU A 178 10.47 -9.27 3.04
C GLU A 178 9.46 -8.21 3.51
N PRO A 179 9.83 -7.19 4.31
CA PRO A 179 8.91 -6.14 4.73
C PRO A 179 8.50 -5.16 3.62
N GLU A 180 9.27 -5.02 2.54
CA GLU A 180 9.08 -3.94 1.53
C GLU A 180 7.68 -3.95 0.89
N PRO A 181 7.15 -5.08 0.39
CA PRO A 181 5.81 -5.12 -0.21
C PRO A 181 4.67 -4.79 0.77
N TRP A 182 4.89 -4.95 2.07
CA TRP A 182 3.93 -4.57 3.10
C TRP A 182 3.94 -3.06 3.34
N PHE A 183 5.11 -2.42 3.29
CA PHE A 183 5.21 -0.97 3.40
C PHE A 183 4.54 -0.25 2.22
N ASP A 184 4.54 -0.83 1.03
CA ASP A 184 3.83 -0.28 -0.15
C ASP A 184 2.30 -0.15 0.06
N ARG A 185 1.74 -0.75 1.13
CA ARG A 185 0.32 -0.66 1.47
C ARG A 185 -0.02 0.49 2.41
N VAL A 186 0.96 1.16 3.00
CA VAL A 186 0.74 2.26 3.93
C VAL A 186 1.39 3.51 3.38
N VAL A 187 0.60 4.56 3.21
CA VAL A 187 1.16 5.91 3.09
C VAL A 187 1.52 6.32 4.51
N ALA A 188 2.82 6.41 4.81
CA ALA A 188 3.25 7.07 6.03
C ALA A 188 2.93 8.57 5.87
N CYS A 189 1.79 9.00 6.43
CA CYS A 189 1.41 10.41 6.37
C CYS A 189 2.54 11.27 6.97
N GLY A 190 2.87 12.37 6.28
CA GLY A 190 3.94 13.29 6.66
C GLY A 190 5.33 13.01 6.05
N LEU A 191 5.46 12.01 5.17
CA LEU A 191 6.68 11.73 4.40
C LEU A 191 6.36 11.50 2.92
N ASP A 192 5.90 12.55 2.22
CA ASP A 192 5.63 12.45 0.78
C ASP A 192 6.90 12.06 0.02
N GLY A 193 6.83 10.97 -0.74
CA GLY A 193 7.93 10.47 -1.56
C GLY A 193 8.99 9.65 -0.84
N VAL A 194 8.80 9.29 0.44
CA VAL A 194 9.70 8.36 1.15
C VAL A 194 9.13 6.94 1.14
N ARG A 195 9.95 5.98 0.73
CA ARG A 195 9.67 4.54 0.71
C ARG A 195 10.49 3.84 1.79
N ALA A 196 9.99 2.68 2.22
CA ALA A 196 10.80 1.78 3.04
C ALA A 196 11.84 1.08 2.15
N GLY A 197 13.06 0.95 2.67
CA GLY A 197 14.10 0.09 2.11
C GLY A 197 14.65 -0.85 3.18
N SER A 198 15.57 -1.72 2.78
CA SER A 198 16.23 -2.71 3.65
C SER A 198 17.74 -2.73 3.42
N ILE A 199 18.49 -3.32 4.34
CA ILE A 199 19.94 -3.52 4.16
C ILE A 199 20.20 -4.45 2.96
N GLU A 200 19.42 -5.53 2.83
CA GLU A 200 19.51 -6.47 1.71
C GLU A 200 19.24 -5.77 0.36
N SER A 201 18.29 -4.83 0.30
CA SER A 201 18.05 -4.09 -0.95
C SER A 201 19.14 -3.10 -1.28
N ALA A 202 19.71 -2.43 -0.27
CA ALA A 202 20.78 -1.47 -0.44
C ALA A 202 22.13 -2.12 -0.83
N THR A 203 22.45 -3.29 -0.26
CA THR A 203 23.69 -4.02 -0.55
C THR A 203 23.55 -4.99 -1.73
N ASN A 204 22.31 -5.26 -2.16
CA ASN A 204 21.97 -6.31 -3.13
C ASN A 204 22.57 -7.69 -2.77
N THR A 205 22.72 -7.96 -1.47
CA THR A 205 23.29 -9.20 -0.93
C THR A 205 22.29 -9.83 0.01
N LYS A 206 22.14 -11.16 -0.07
CA LYS A 206 21.21 -11.89 0.81
C LYS A 206 21.70 -11.86 2.26
N ILE A 207 20.88 -11.37 3.17
CA ILE A 207 21.23 -11.21 4.60
C ILE A 207 20.22 -11.98 5.45
N ARG A 208 20.67 -12.53 6.59
CA ARG A 208 19.80 -13.15 7.58
C ARG A 208 19.66 -12.26 8.79
N VAL A 209 18.45 -12.21 9.34
CA VAL A 209 18.16 -11.40 10.52
C VAL A 209 19.02 -11.80 11.72
N GLU A 210 19.23 -13.11 11.92
CA GLU A 210 19.97 -13.62 13.07
C GLU A 210 21.45 -13.18 13.09
N ASP A 211 22.06 -13.01 11.91
CA ASP A 211 23.48 -12.68 11.77
C ASP A 211 23.76 -11.23 12.22
N GLU A 212 22.75 -10.36 12.19
CA GLU A 212 22.86 -8.95 12.60
C GLU A 212 22.76 -8.76 14.12
N ILE A 213 22.17 -9.71 14.85
CA ILE A 213 21.86 -9.59 16.29
C ILE A 213 23.11 -9.33 17.15
N PRO A 214 24.20 -10.11 17.05
CA PRO A 214 25.39 -9.89 17.89
C PRO A 214 26.02 -8.52 17.65
N GLY A 215 26.09 -8.11 16.37
CA GLY A 215 26.64 -6.83 15.97
C GLY A 215 25.82 -5.65 16.47
N LEU A 216 24.48 -5.77 16.44
CA LEU A 216 23.58 -4.74 16.93
C LEU A 216 23.63 -4.61 18.45
N VAL A 217 23.63 -5.74 19.18
CA VAL A 217 23.78 -5.79 20.65
C VAL A 217 25.07 -5.12 21.10
N SER A 218 26.20 -5.48 20.50
CA SER A 218 27.51 -4.90 20.85
C SER A 218 27.53 -3.38 20.68
N ARG A 219 26.96 -2.87 19.57
CA ARG A 219 26.89 -1.43 19.30
C ARG A 219 25.92 -0.70 20.21
N PHE A 220 24.82 -1.35 20.58
CA PHE A 220 23.90 -0.83 21.58
C PHE A 220 24.63 -0.65 22.92
N GLY A 221 25.33 -1.68 23.41
CA GLY A 221 26.14 -1.60 24.63
C GLY A 221 27.17 -0.47 24.59
N ARG A 222 27.89 -0.33 23.46
CA ARG A 222 28.86 0.77 23.25
C ARG A 222 28.20 2.15 23.34
N MET A 223 27.03 2.33 22.72
CA MET A 223 26.32 3.62 22.67
C MET A 223 25.74 4.04 24.03
N TYR A 224 25.39 3.06 24.86
CA TYR A 224 24.89 3.29 26.21
C TYR A 224 25.96 3.14 27.29
N GLU A 225 27.21 2.87 26.90
CA GLU A 225 28.37 2.66 27.78
C GLU A 225 28.12 1.61 28.86
N ARG A 226 27.48 0.51 28.45
CA ARG A 226 27.04 -0.57 29.35
C ARG A 226 27.38 -1.93 28.79
N GLU A 227 27.74 -2.82 29.70
CA GLU A 227 27.91 -4.24 29.40
C GLU A 227 26.58 -4.84 28.95
N MET A 228 26.62 -5.62 27.86
CA MET A 228 25.47 -6.37 27.36
C MET A 228 25.61 -7.82 27.80
N VAL A 229 24.65 -8.31 28.58
CA VAL A 229 24.68 -9.66 29.14
C VAL A 229 23.50 -10.46 28.60
N PRO A 230 23.71 -11.66 28.03
CA PRO A 230 22.59 -12.52 27.65
C PRO A 230 21.72 -12.82 28.87
N LEU A 231 20.41 -12.73 28.70
CA LEU A 231 19.48 -13.02 29.79
C LEU A 231 19.49 -14.53 30.10
N ASP A 232 19.82 -14.88 31.33
CA ASP A 232 19.81 -16.27 31.80
C ASP A 232 18.37 -16.74 32.08
N LEU A 233 17.88 -17.60 31.19
CA LEU A 233 16.54 -18.18 31.28
C LEU A 233 16.44 -19.36 32.25
N SER A 234 17.51 -19.76 32.94
CA SER A 234 17.43 -20.87 33.91
C SER A 234 16.69 -20.50 35.20
N ASN A 235 16.63 -19.20 35.54
CA ASN A 235 16.02 -18.71 36.77
C ASN A 235 14.50 -18.54 36.65
N ASP A 236 13.76 -18.76 37.75
CA ASP A 236 12.30 -18.58 37.80
C ASP A 236 11.92 -17.29 38.55
N VAL A 237 12.35 -16.15 37.99
CA VAL A 237 11.87 -14.83 38.42
C VAL A 237 10.78 -14.33 37.47
N PRO A 238 9.84 -13.48 37.92
CA PRO A 238 8.65 -13.12 37.13
C PRO A 238 8.94 -12.65 35.70
N ILE A 239 9.97 -11.83 35.50
CA ILE A 239 10.40 -11.36 34.17
C ILE A 239 10.78 -12.52 33.24
N ILE A 240 11.50 -13.53 33.76
CA ILE A 240 11.94 -14.68 32.98
C ILE A 240 10.75 -15.57 32.64
N THR A 241 9.81 -15.76 33.56
CA THR A 241 8.59 -16.53 33.31
C THR A 241 7.77 -15.95 32.15
N GLU A 242 7.62 -14.63 32.10
CA GLU A 242 6.92 -13.95 31.01
C GLU A 242 7.65 -14.11 29.66
N ILE A 243 8.98 -14.03 29.66
CA ILE A 243 9.81 -14.23 28.45
C ILE A 243 9.73 -15.69 27.95
N LYS A 244 9.84 -16.68 28.85
CA LYS A 244 9.67 -18.10 28.52
C LYS A 244 8.28 -18.38 27.93
N THR A 245 7.25 -17.77 28.51
CA THR A 245 5.87 -17.90 28.03
C THR A 245 5.74 -17.34 26.61
N MET A 246 6.34 -16.17 26.35
CA MET A 246 6.34 -15.57 25.02
C MET A 246 7.12 -16.39 23.99
N GLU A 247 8.27 -16.98 24.35
CA GLU A 247 8.98 -17.92 23.47
C GLU A 247 8.09 -19.10 23.07
N GLN A 248 7.39 -19.69 24.05
CA GLN A 248 6.51 -20.81 23.80
C GLN A 248 5.35 -20.42 22.88
N MET A 249 4.71 -19.29 23.12
CA MET A 249 3.68 -18.75 22.23
C MET A 249 4.19 -18.51 20.81
N GLY A 250 5.43 -18.01 20.67
CA GLY A 250 6.07 -17.82 19.37
C GLY A 250 6.23 -19.13 18.60
N ARG A 251 6.66 -20.19 19.29
CA ARG A 251 6.78 -21.54 18.72
C ARG A 251 5.42 -22.12 18.34
N ASP A 252 4.42 -21.96 19.20
CA ASP A 252 3.09 -22.57 19.02
C ASP A 252 2.24 -21.88 17.96
N ALA A 253 2.53 -20.62 17.64
CA ALA A 253 1.73 -19.84 16.70
C ALA A 253 1.94 -20.25 15.23
N GLY A 254 2.88 -21.16 14.92
CA GLY A 254 3.04 -21.77 13.59
C GLY A 254 3.49 -20.80 12.49
N ASP A 255 3.09 -21.05 11.24
CA ASP A 255 3.50 -20.25 10.09
C ASP A 255 2.86 -18.85 10.07
N TRP A 256 3.49 -17.93 9.34
CA TRP A 256 3.00 -16.57 9.07
C TRP A 256 2.90 -16.32 7.57
N LYS A 257 2.21 -15.23 7.20
CA LYS A 257 2.18 -14.76 5.82
C LYS A 257 3.49 -14.05 5.50
N SER A 258 4.25 -14.52 4.51
CA SER A 258 5.51 -13.90 4.08
C SER A 258 5.31 -12.74 3.09
N ALA A 259 4.14 -12.67 2.45
CA ALA A 259 3.76 -11.61 1.54
C ALA A 259 2.33 -11.13 1.84
N PRO A 260 2.03 -9.83 1.61
CA PRO A 260 0.68 -9.34 1.73
C PRO A 260 -0.22 -10.15 0.82
N ILE A 261 -1.36 -10.59 1.36
CA ILE A 261 -2.41 -11.17 0.56
C ILE A 261 -2.87 -10.07 -0.37
N PHE A 262 -2.52 -10.22 -1.64
CA PHE A 262 -3.17 -9.56 -2.73
C PHE A 262 -4.54 -10.21 -2.82
N HIS A 263 -5.48 -9.73 -2.01
CA HIS A 263 -6.86 -9.85 -2.40
C HIS A 263 -7.01 -8.88 -3.59
N PRO A 264 -7.20 -9.34 -4.85
CA PRO A 264 -8.05 -8.55 -5.75
C PRO A 264 -9.30 -8.35 -4.91
N GLN A 265 -9.55 -7.10 -4.48
CA GLN A 265 -10.24 -6.76 -3.22
C GLN A 265 -11.24 -7.85 -2.82
N THR A 266 -11.21 -8.43 -1.62
CA THR A 266 -12.20 -9.44 -1.26
C THR A 266 -13.56 -8.77 -1.15
N PHE A 267 -14.27 -8.75 -2.27
CA PHE A 267 -15.63 -8.29 -2.42
C PHE A 267 -16.51 -9.37 -1.78
N THR A 268 -16.64 -9.31 -0.45
CA THR A 268 -17.66 -10.05 0.28
C THR A 268 -19.07 -9.51 -0.01
N SER A 269 -19.14 -8.40 -0.74
CA SER A 269 -20.35 -7.76 -1.27
C SER A 269 -20.32 -7.87 -2.79
N THR A 270 -21.48 -8.06 -3.39
CA THR A 270 -21.67 -8.02 -4.84
C THR A 270 -21.05 -6.75 -5.43
N MET A 271 -20.22 -6.91 -6.46
CA MET A 271 -19.50 -5.79 -7.09
C MET A 271 -20.35 -5.15 -8.16
N ARG A 272 -20.73 -3.90 -7.95
CA ARG A 272 -21.70 -3.21 -8.79
C ARG A 272 -20.95 -2.32 -9.78
N LEU A 273 -20.91 -2.73 -11.04
CA LEU A 273 -20.14 -2.05 -12.08
C LEU A 273 -21.07 -1.43 -13.11
N LEU A 274 -20.91 -0.13 -13.35
CA LEU A 274 -21.59 0.55 -14.43
C LEU A 274 -20.77 0.42 -15.71
N ILE A 275 -21.32 -0.24 -16.72
CA ILE A 275 -20.71 -0.36 -18.05
C ILE A 275 -21.40 0.59 -19.04
N LEU A 276 -20.61 1.53 -19.55
CA LEU A 276 -21.00 2.45 -20.61
C LEU A 276 -20.51 1.94 -21.97
N GLY A 277 -21.33 2.09 -23.01
CA GLY A 277 -21.01 1.57 -24.34
C GLY A 277 -21.16 0.04 -24.47
N GLY A 278 -21.91 -0.60 -23.56
CA GLY A 278 -22.11 -2.05 -23.49
C GLY A 278 -22.77 -2.70 -24.71
N THR A 279 -23.37 -1.93 -25.62
CA THR A 279 -23.98 -2.43 -26.87
C THR A 279 -23.01 -2.50 -28.05
N GLY A 280 -21.81 -1.94 -27.91
CA GLY A 280 -20.76 -2.01 -28.94
C GLY A 280 -20.00 -3.34 -28.89
N PRO A 281 -19.27 -3.73 -29.96
CA PRO A 281 -18.52 -4.99 -29.99
C PRO A 281 -17.51 -5.14 -28.84
N ALA A 282 -16.79 -4.07 -28.48
CA ALA A 282 -15.88 -4.09 -27.35
C ALA A 282 -16.62 -4.09 -26.00
N GLY A 283 -17.75 -3.39 -25.91
CA GLY A 283 -18.58 -3.33 -24.70
C GLY A 283 -19.21 -4.68 -24.33
N ILE A 284 -19.71 -5.43 -25.32
CA ILE A 284 -20.25 -6.79 -25.11
C ILE A 284 -19.17 -7.72 -24.55
N LEU A 285 -17.96 -7.66 -25.12
CA LEU A 285 -16.82 -8.44 -24.64
C LEU A 285 -16.39 -7.99 -23.23
N LEU A 286 -16.43 -6.69 -22.93
CA LEU A 286 -16.15 -6.16 -21.61
C LEU A 286 -17.14 -6.68 -20.56
N ILE A 287 -18.46 -6.68 -20.87
CA ILE A 287 -19.48 -7.24 -19.97
C ILE A 287 -19.17 -8.71 -19.69
N ARG A 288 -18.92 -9.51 -20.74
CA ARG A 288 -18.60 -10.94 -20.60
C ARG A 288 -17.33 -11.17 -19.78
N GLN A 289 -16.29 -10.38 -20.03
CA GLN A 289 -15.03 -10.48 -19.31
C GLN A 289 -15.22 -10.15 -17.82
N VAL A 290 -15.98 -9.10 -17.51
CA VAL A 290 -16.32 -8.72 -16.13
C VAL A 290 -17.07 -9.86 -15.44
N LEU A 291 -18.13 -10.38 -16.07
CA LEU A 291 -18.91 -11.49 -15.51
C LEU A 291 -18.06 -12.75 -15.27
N ALA A 292 -17.02 -12.97 -16.08
CA ALA A 292 -16.15 -14.14 -15.98
C ALA A 292 -14.99 -13.99 -14.96
N THR A 293 -14.50 -12.78 -14.72
CA THR A 293 -13.24 -12.56 -13.97
C THR A 293 -13.42 -11.79 -12.67
N VAL A 294 -14.46 -10.98 -12.56
CA VAL A 294 -14.72 -10.17 -11.38
C VAL A 294 -15.50 -11.02 -10.36
N PRO A 295 -15.07 -11.12 -9.08
CA PRO A 295 -15.77 -11.90 -8.07
C PRO A 295 -17.19 -11.37 -7.79
N SER A 296 -18.22 -12.21 -7.83
CA SER A 296 -19.61 -11.83 -7.54
C SER A 296 -20.07 -10.53 -8.24
N PRO A 297 -19.97 -10.43 -9.58
CA PRO A 297 -20.24 -9.20 -10.29
C PRO A 297 -21.75 -8.98 -10.48
N PHE A 298 -22.15 -7.71 -10.39
CA PHE A 298 -23.45 -7.20 -10.80
C PHE A 298 -23.25 -6.01 -11.73
N VAL A 299 -23.56 -6.19 -12.99
CA VAL A 299 -23.28 -5.22 -14.04
C VAL A 299 -24.54 -4.41 -14.33
N VAL A 300 -24.45 -3.09 -14.19
CA VAL A 300 -25.45 -2.17 -14.72
C VAL A 300 -24.99 -1.73 -16.10
N VAL A 301 -25.75 -2.07 -17.15
CA VAL A 301 -25.47 -1.62 -18.52
C VAL A 301 -26.35 -0.43 -18.83
N TYR A 302 -25.75 0.74 -19.02
CA TYR A 302 -26.46 1.95 -19.44
C TYR A 302 -26.32 2.14 -20.95
N ALA A 303 -27.42 2.02 -21.67
CA ALA A 303 -27.39 1.96 -23.13
C ALA A 303 -28.54 2.72 -23.79
N ARG A 304 -28.21 3.44 -24.88
CA ARG A 304 -29.20 4.13 -25.73
C ARG A 304 -30.18 3.18 -26.41
N ASN A 305 -29.67 2.03 -26.87
CA ASN A 305 -30.45 1.01 -27.57
C ASN A 305 -30.14 -0.39 -27.00
N PRO A 306 -30.81 -0.79 -25.91
CA PRO A 306 -30.64 -2.09 -25.25
C PRO A 306 -30.89 -3.31 -26.15
N SER A 307 -31.72 -3.19 -27.19
CA SER A 307 -32.06 -4.32 -28.08
C SER A 307 -30.88 -4.92 -28.82
N LYS A 308 -29.74 -4.21 -28.86
CA LYS A 308 -28.47 -4.70 -29.41
C LYS A 308 -27.70 -5.63 -28.47
N LEU A 309 -28.11 -5.73 -27.20
CA LEU A 309 -27.47 -6.65 -26.26
C LEU A 309 -27.87 -8.09 -26.57
N PRO A 310 -26.92 -9.03 -26.58
CA PRO A 310 -27.20 -10.45 -26.69
C PRO A 310 -28.15 -10.94 -25.58
N THR A 311 -29.06 -11.84 -25.93
CA THR A 311 -30.11 -12.33 -25.02
C THR A 311 -29.53 -12.99 -23.76
N ASP A 312 -28.39 -13.68 -23.88
CA ASP A 312 -27.65 -14.31 -22.77
C ASP A 312 -27.21 -13.30 -21.70
N LEU A 313 -26.90 -12.07 -22.09
CA LEU A 313 -26.55 -11.02 -21.14
C LEU A 313 -27.80 -10.40 -20.51
N THR A 314 -28.86 -10.20 -21.29
CA THR A 314 -30.10 -9.59 -20.77
C THR A 314 -30.92 -10.50 -19.84
N SER A 315 -30.74 -11.83 -19.95
CA SER A 315 -31.42 -12.81 -19.09
C SER A 315 -30.64 -13.15 -17.82
N SER A 316 -29.40 -12.68 -17.68
CA SER A 316 -28.56 -12.93 -16.52
C SER A 316 -29.05 -12.17 -15.29
N SER A 317 -29.18 -12.85 -14.14
CA SER A 317 -29.52 -12.21 -12.86
C SER A 317 -28.44 -11.24 -12.35
N SER A 318 -27.21 -11.36 -12.87
CA SER A 318 -26.07 -10.48 -12.60
C SER A 318 -26.00 -9.26 -13.52
N VAL A 319 -26.99 -9.04 -14.40
CA VAL A 319 -27.00 -7.91 -15.33
C VAL A 319 -28.32 -7.15 -15.22
N LYS A 320 -28.23 -5.83 -15.01
CA LYS A 320 -29.37 -4.91 -15.07
C LYS A 320 -29.15 -3.94 -16.23
N VAL A 321 -30.12 -3.81 -17.11
CA VAL A 321 -30.03 -2.86 -18.23
C VAL A 321 -30.90 -1.63 -17.96
N ILE A 322 -30.33 -0.45 -18.14
CA ILE A 322 -31.02 0.83 -18.01
C ILE A 322 -30.93 1.56 -19.35
N GLN A 323 -32.09 1.95 -19.89
CA GLN A 323 -32.17 2.67 -21.15
C GLN A 323 -32.15 4.19 -20.94
N GLY A 324 -31.13 4.86 -21.48
CA GLY A 324 -31.00 6.31 -21.41
C GLY A 324 -29.93 6.88 -22.33
N GLN A 325 -29.84 8.21 -22.35
CA GLN A 325 -28.88 9.00 -23.11
C GLN A 325 -27.84 9.60 -22.16
N LEU A 326 -26.61 9.85 -22.63
CA LEU A 326 -25.53 10.31 -21.73
C LEU A 326 -25.76 11.72 -21.14
N ASP A 327 -26.67 12.49 -21.72
CA ASP A 327 -27.11 13.81 -21.24
C ASP A 327 -28.33 13.75 -20.29
N ASP A 328 -28.90 12.56 -20.06
CA ASP A 328 -30.00 12.32 -19.12
C ASP A 328 -29.44 12.07 -17.71
N ALA A 329 -29.17 13.15 -16.98
CA ALA A 329 -28.56 13.12 -15.65
C ALA A 329 -29.40 12.32 -14.63
N GLU A 330 -30.73 12.38 -14.69
CA GLU A 330 -31.60 11.64 -13.76
C GLU A 330 -31.45 10.13 -13.96
N LYS A 331 -31.56 9.64 -15.20
CA LYS A 331 -31.39 8.20 -15.45
C LYS A 331 -29.97 7.74 -15.23
N LEU A 332 -28.99 8.59 -15.49
CA LEU A 332 -27.59 8.28 -15.21
C LEU A 332 -27.35 8.17 -13.70
N SER A 333 -27.97 9.04 -12.90
CA SER A 333 -27.98 8.99 -11.44
C SER A 333 -28.62 7.70 -10.92
N GLN A 334 -29.76 7.28 -11.51
CA GLN A 334 -30.36 5.97 -11.21
C GLN A 334 -29.43 4.80 -11.57
N ALA A 335 -28.64 4.92 -12.62
CA ALA A 335 -27.67 3.90 -13.02
C ALA A 335 -26.41 3.88 -12.14
N MET A 336 -26.08 5.00 -11.50
CA MET A 336 -24.93 5.17 -10.61
C MET A 336 -25.22 4.75 -9.15
N GLU A 337 -26.49 4.49 -8.81
CA GLU A 337 -26.90 4.11 -7.47
C GLU A 337 -26.22 2.81 -6.99
N ALA A 338 -25.45 2.96 -5.90
CA ALA A 338 -24.64 1.90 -5.30
C ALA A 338 -23.69 1.24 -6.31
N ILE A 339 -23.07 2.02 -7.20
CA ILE A 339 -22.01 1.56 -8.11
C ILE A 339 -20.63 1.74 -7.45
N ASP A 340 -19.77 0.74 -7.59
CA ASP A 340 -18.39 0.76 -7.09
C ASP A 340 -17.42 1.39 -8.09
N ALA A 341 -17.64 1.17 -9.40
CA ALA A 341 -16.80 1.70 -10.46
C ALA A 341 -17.53 1.84 -11.80
N VAL A 342 -17.05 2.78 -12.62
CA VAL A 342 -17.52 2.99 -14.00
C VAL A 342 -16.47 2.49 -14.99
N LEU A 343 -16.86 1.57 -15.87
CA LEU A 343 -16.04 1.06 -16.97
C LEU A 343 -16.68 1.47 -18.30
N SER A 344 -15.93 2.16 -19.15
CA SER A 344 -16.49 2.69 -20.40
C SER A 344 -15.76 2.18 -21.63
N ALA A 345 -16.54 1.60 -22.54
CA ALA A 345 -16.15 1.27 -23.91
C ALA A 345 -16.71 2.29 -24.93
N LEU A 346 -17.12 3.48 -24.47
CA LEU A 346 -17.57 4.56 -25.35
C LEU A 346 -16.39 5.10 -26.15
N GLY A 347 -16.59 5.22 -27.47
CA GLY A 347 -15.66 5.86 -28.38
C GLY A 347 -16.41 6.81 -29.32
N PRO A 348 -15.68 7.60 -30.13
CA PRO A 348 -16.29 8.47 -31.12
C PRO A 348 -17.11 7.66 -32.13
N ALA A 349 -18.26 8.20 -32.55
CA ALA A 349 -19.08 7.59 -33.59
C ALA A 349 -18.45 7.83 -34.98
N GLN A 350 -18.86 7.05 -35.99
CA GLN A 350 -18.42 7.30 -37.38
C GLN A 350 -18.86 8.67 -37.89
N ASP A 351 -20.12 9.03 -37.65
CA ASP A 351 -20.63 10.40 -37.85
C ASP A 351 -20.56 11.16 -36.53
N HIS A 352 -19.47 11.92 -36.36
CA HIS A 352 -19.17 12.62 -35.10
C HIS A 352 -19.45 14.13 -35.21
N PRO A 353 -20.49 14.65 -34.54
CA PRO A 353 -20.85 16.06 -34.61
C PRO A 353 -19.83 16.97 -33.93
N ALA A 354 -19.81 18.24 -34.35
CA ALA A 354 -18.84 19.24 -33.88
C ALA A 354 -19.09 19.71 -32.43
N ASP A 355 -20.23 19.39 -31.82
CA ASP A 355 -20.64 19.81 -30.48
C ASP A 355 -20.04 18.96 -29.35
N LYS A 356 -19.02 18.15 -29.66
CA LYS A 356 -18.24 17.35 -28.71
C LYS A 356 -19.10 16.45 -27.80
N PRO A 357 -19.92 15.56 -28.38
CA PRO A 357 -20.88 14.74 -27.63
C PRO A 357 -20.21 13.81 -26.60
N LEU A 358 -18.97 13.36 -26.85
CA LEU A 358 -18.25 12.51 -25.90
C LEU A 358 -17.86 13.31 -24.66
N THR A 359 -17.23 14.48 -24.84
CA THR A 359 -16.87 15.39 -23.75
C THR A 359 -18.10 15.82 -22.94
N ARG A 360 -19.21 16.17 -23.62
CA ARG A 360 -20.47 16.52 -22.95
C ARG A 360 -21.00 15.37 -22.10
N GLY A 361 -21.08 14.16 -22.65
CA GLY A 361 -21.52 12.98 -21.91
C GLY A 361 -20.65 12.69 -20.69
N TYR A 362 -19.33 12.79 -20.82
CA TYR A 362 -18.41 12.58 -19.69
C TYR A 362 -18.48 13.69 -18.64
N THR A 363 -18.84 14.91 -19.01
CA THR A 363 -19.09 15.98 -18.04
C THR A 363 -20.25 15.58 -17.12
N THR A 364 -21.36 15.09 -17.69
CA THR A 364 -22.51 14.59 -16.93
C THR A 364 -22.17 13.35 -16.11
N ILE A 365 -21.41 12.39 -16.68
CA ILE A 365 -20.96 11.19 -15.95
C ILE A 365 -20.14 11.57 -14.72
N ILE A 366 -19.12 12.42 -14.86
CA ILE A 366 -18.24 12.83 -13.76
C ILE A 366 -19.06 13.56 -12.68
N GLN A 367 -19.97 14.46 -13.07
CA GLN A 367 -20.86 15.12 -12.12
C GLN A 367 -21.67 14.10 -11.30
N VAL A 368 -22.32 13.14 -11.96
CA VAL A 368 -23.12 12.10 -11.29
C VAL A 368 -22.24 11.16 -10.45
N MET A 369 -21.01 10.87 -10.89
CA MET A 369 -20.05 10.10 -10.09
C MET A 369 -19.73 10.80 -8.78
N HIS A 370 -19.53 12.13 -8.79
CA HIS A 370 -19.28 12.92 -7.58
C HIS A 370 -20.49 12.92 -6.65
N GLU A 371 -21.70 13.06 -7.19
CA GLU A 371 -22.96 12.99 -6.42
C GLU A 371 -23.12 11.65 -5.69
N HIS A 372 -22.68 10.55 -6.30
CA HIS A 372 -22.77 9.18 -5.76
C HIS A 372 -21.48 8.67 -5.09
N ASN A 373 -20.46 9.54 -4.92
CA ASN A 373 -19.18 9.18 -4.32
C ASN A 373 -18.43 8.03 -5.03
N VAL A 374 -18.65 7.85 -6.34
CA VAL A 374 -17.98 6.83 -7.14
C VAL A 374 -16.63 7.37 -7.63
N LYS A 375 -15.53 6.78 -7.15
CA LYS A 375 -14.18 7.30 -7.42
C LYS A 375 -13.46 6.65 -8.59
N ARG A 376 -13.77 5.39 -8.91
CA ARG A 376 -13.02 4.62 -9.92
C ARG A 376 -13.64 4.76 -11.31
N LEU A 377 -12.83 5.24 -12.25
CA LEU A 377 -13.23 5.45 -13.66
C LEU A 377 -12.20 4.83 -14.61
N ILE A 378 -12.59 3.87 -15.45
CA ILE A 378 -11.74 3.35 -16.53
C ILE A 378 -12.42 3.63 -17.86
N VAL A 379 -11.70 4.29 -18.77
CA VAL A 379 -12.27 4.75 -20.03
C VAL A 379 -11.44 4.32 -21.22
N LEU A 380 -12.14 3.99 -22.31
CA LEU A 380 -11.53 3.86 -23.62
C LEU A 380 -11.09 5.24 -24.12
N GLY A 381 -9.79 5.37 -24.39
CA GLY A 381 -9.19 6.47 -25.12
C GLY A 381 -8.68 6.02 -26.48
N THR A 382 -8.25 6.97 -27.31
CA THR A 382 -7.58 6.66 -28.59
C THR A 382 -6.12 7.10 -28.55
N ALA A 383 -5.34 6.67 -29.54
CA ALA A 383 -3.97 7.13 -29.74
C ALA A 383 -3.82 8.67 -29.88
N SER A 384 -4.90 9.39 -30.17
CA SER A 384 -4.91 10.86 -30.29
C SER A 384 -4.71 11.58 -28.96
N ILE A 385 -4.93 10.89 -27.83
CA ILE A 385 -4.69 11.42 -26.48
C ILE A 385 -3.20 11.28 -26.15
N SER A 386 -2.46 12.38 -26.08
CA SER A 386 -0.99 12.36 -25.86
C SER A 386 -0.59 12.21 -24.40
N ASP A 387 0.49 11.51 -24.11
CA ASP A 387 1.10 11.42 -22.76
C ASP A 387 2.56 11.90 -22.80
N PRO A 388 3.07 12.60 -21.76
CA PRO A 388 4.48 13.03 -21.71
C PRO A 388 5.51 11.90 -21.84
N ASN A 389 5.14 10.66 -21.49
CA ASN A 389 6.03 9.50 -21.58
C ASN A 389 6.02 8.83 -22.96
N ASP A 390 5.21 9.34 -23.91
CA ASP A 390 5.17 8.82 -25.27
C ASP A 390 6.50 9.03 -26.00
N LYS A 391 6.90 8.03 -26.78
CA LYS A 391 8.06 8.09 -27.67
C LYS A 391 7.59 8.26 -29.11
N PHE A 392 8.43 8.91 -29.91
CA PHE A 392 8.13 9.08 -31.33
C PHE A 392 7.98 7.71 -32.01
N SER A 393 6.90 7.57 -32.78
CA SER A 393 6.58 6.36 -33.51
C SER A 393 5.94 6.75 -34.83
N ILE A 394 6.63 6.46 -35.94
CA ILE A 394 6.15 6.74 -37.30
C ILE A 394 4.73 6.21 -37.53
N PRO A 395 4.39 4.93 -37.21
CA PRO A 395 3.05 4.42 -37.50
C PRO A 395 1.95 5.11 -36.67
N PHE A 396 2.22 5.47 -35.41
CA PHE A 396 1.28 6.24 -34.61
C PHE A 396 1.16 7.70 -35.09
N PHE A 397 2.27 8.32 -35.48
CA PHE A 397 2.28 9.66 -36.05
C PHE A 397 1.41 9.73 -37.31
N LEU A 398 1.56 8.77 -38.23
CA LEU A 398 0.76 8.70 -39.45
C LEU A 398 -0.72 8.45 -39.14
N MET A 399 -1.02 7.54 -38.20
CA MET A 399 -2.39 7.23 -37.79
C MET A 399 -3.09 8.45 -37.17
N VAL A 400 -2.48 9.11 -36.19
CA VAL A 400 -3.06 10.28 -35.52
C VAL A 400 -3.18 11.46 -36.48
N SER A 401 -2.19 11.68 -37.35
CA SER A 401 -2.26 12.73 -38.38
C SER A 401 -3.40 12.48 -39.37
N THR A 402 -3.61 11.23 -39.78
CA THR A 402 -4.72 10.86 -40.67
C THR A 402 -6.08 11.13 -40.01
N VAL A 403 -6.25 10.73 -38.75
CA VAL A 403 -7.48 10.98 -37.99
C VAL A 403 -7.72 12.48 -37.83
N LYS A 404 -6.68 13.27 -37.54
CA LYS A 404 -6.78 14.74 -37.40
C LYS A 404 -7.27 15.43 -38.68
N ILE A 405 -6.96 14.89 -39.86
CA ILE A 405 -7.34 15.44 -41.16
C ILE A 405 -8.74 14.94 -41.56
N VAL A 406 -8.99 13.64 -41.47
CA VAL A 406 -10.20 12.99 -42.04
C VAL A 406 -11.38 12.97 -41.07
N ALA A 407 -11.11 12.95 -39.76
CA ALA A 407 -12.12 12.89 -38.70
C ALA A 407 -11.86 13.98 -37.64
N HIS A 408 -11.69 15.22 -38.10
CA HIS A 408 -11.24 16.34 -37.27
C HIS A 408 -12.12 16.58 -36.04
N THR A 409 -13.45 16.54 -36.20
CA THR A 409 -14.41 16.75 -35.10
C THR A 409 -14.29 15.67 -34.03
N ALA A 410 -14.11 14.40 -34.43
CA ALA A 410 -13.86 13.29 -33.51
C ALA A 410 -12.51 13.43 -32.80
N TYR A 411 -11.47 13.88 -33.53
CA TYR A 411 -10.16 14.16 -32.95
C TYR A 411 -10.24 15.22 -31.85
N GLU A 412 -10.88 16.36 -32.14
CA GLU A 412 -11.02 17.45 -31.18
C GLU A 412 -11.80 17.04 -29.93
N ASP A 413 -12.89 16.29 -30.10
CA ASP A 413 -13.68 15.79 -28.97
C ASP A 413 -12.89 14.80 -28.10
N VAL A 414 -12.18 13.84 -28.71
CA VAL A 414 -11.39 12.88 -27.94
C VAL A 414 -10.23 13.54 -27.19
N VAL A 415 -9.59 14.56 -27.76
CA VAL A 415 -8.55 15.34 -27.05
C VAL A 415 -9.17 16.14 -25.89
N ALA A 416 -10.31 16.79 -26.11
CA ALA A 416 -11.02 17.54 -25.07
C ALA A 416 -11.48 16.64 -23.92
N PHE A 417 -12.02 15.47 -24.25
CA PHE A 417 -12.38 14.41 -23.31
C PHE A 417 -11.17 13.94 -22.48
N GLY A 418 -10.02 13.70 -23.12
CA GLY A 418 -8.80 13.31 -22.43
C GLY A 418 -8.33 14.38 -21.43
N ASN A 419 -8.45 15.67 -21.78
CA ASN A 419 -8.15 16.78 -20.89
C ASN A 419 -9.13 16.91 -19.72
N LEU A 420 -10.43 16.73 -19.99
CA LEU A 420 -11.48 16.76 -18.97
C LEU A 420 -11.22 15.73 -17.86
N ILE A 421 -10.88 14.49 -18.24
CA ILE A 421 -10.59 13.42 -17.27
C ILE A 421 -9.31 13.70 -16.49
N ARG A 422 -8.24 14.15 -17.16
CA ARG A 422 -6.98 14.49 -16.47
C ARG A 422 -7.12 15.56 -15.40
N ALA A 423 -8.09 16.47 -15.58
CA ALA A 423 -8.35 17.54 -14.64
C ALA A 423 -9.05 17.08 -13.35
N GLN A 424 -9.48 15.81 -13.26
CA GLN A 424 -10.15 15.27 -12.06
C GLN A 424 -9.10 14.69 -11.10
N ASP A 425 -8.69 15.48 -10.10
CA ASP A 425 -7.70 15.07 -9.09
C ASP A 425 -8.30 14.14 -8.02
N ASP A 426 -9.61 14.17 -7.84
CA ASP A 426 -10.39 13.42 -6.86
C ASP A 426 -10.85 12.05 -7.36
N LEU A 427 -10.75 11.79 -8.67
CA LEU A 427 -11.06 10.51 -9.30
C LEU A 427 -9.81 9.64 -9.51
N ASP A 428 -9.98 8.34 -9.28
CA ASP A 428 -9.01 7.30 -9.65
C ASP A 428 -9.27 6.88 -11.10
N TRP A 429 -8.91 7.74 -12.05
CA TRP A 429 -9.16 7.50 -13.47
C TRP A 429 -8.02 6.73 -14.16
N THR A 430 -8.35 5.97 -15.21
CA THR A 430 -7.38 5.37 -16.15
C THR A 430 -7.89 5.55 -17.57
N ILE A 431 -7.08 6.14 -18.45
CA ILE A 431 -7.39 6.27 -19.87
C ILE A 431 -6.65 5.17 -20.64
N VAL A 432 -7.41 4.24 -21.22
CA VAL A 432 -6.88 3.09 -21.98
C VAL A 432 -6.89 3.42 -23.46
N ARG A 433 -5.75 3.84 -24.00
CA ARG A 433 -5.57 4.17 -25.41
C ARG A 433 -5.51 2.92 -26.26
N VAL A 434 -6.55 2.73 -27.07
CA VAL A 434 -6.61 1.66 -28.06
C VAL A 434 -6.10 2.16 -29.41
N PRO A 435 -5.24 1.39 -30.10
CA PRO A 435 -4.85 1.65 -31.48
C PRO A 435 -5.90 1.05 -32.42
N ILE A 436 -5.51 0.39 -33.51
CA ILE A 436 -6.47 -0.20 -34.45
C ILE A 436 -7.09 -1.48 -33.85
N LEU A 437 -8.40 -1.42 -33.57
CA LEU A 437 -9.15 -2.54 -33.01
C LEU A 437 -9.48 -3.62 -34.06
N ARG A 438 -9.13 -4.87 -33.74
CA ARG A 438 -9.40 -6.06 -34.55
C ARG A 438 -10.39 -7.00 -33.86
N ASN A 439 -10.99 -7.87 -34.66
CA ASN A 439 -11.74 -9.02 -34.15
C ASN A 439 -10.79 -10.21 -34.13
N GLY A 440 -10.33 -10.56 -32.94
CA GLY A 440 -9.52 -11.74 -32.66
C GLY A 440 -9.80 -12.22 -31.24
N GLU A 441 -9.14 -13.30 -30.83
CA GLU A 441 -9.39 -13.98 -29.56
C GLU A 441 -8.27 -13.76 -28.54
N LYS A 442 -7.21 -13.02 -28.90
CA LYS A 442 -6.09 -12.79 -27.97
C LYS A 442 -6.56 -11.99 -26.76
N THR A 443 -6.12 -12.41 -25.58
CA THR A 443 -6.37 -11.72 -24.30
C THR A 443 -5.10 -11.12 -23.71
N ASP A 444 -3.93 -11.56 -24.18
CA ASP A 444 -2.64 -11.01 -23.76
C ASP A 444 -2.48 -9.58 -24.26
N VAL A 445 -1.95 -8.73 -23.38
CA VAL A 445 -1.83 -7.29 -23.60
C VAL A 445 -0.43 -6.83 -23.23
N HIS A 446 0.22 -6.17 -24.17
CA HIS A 446 1.39 -5.34 -23.87
C HIS A 446 0.91 -3.92 -23.54
N ALA A 447 1.13 -3.49 -22.29
CA ALA A 447 0.72 -2.19 -21.77
C ALA A 447 1.92 -1.27 -21.55
N GLY A 448 1.83 -0.03 -22.01
CA GLY A 448 2.93 0.93 -21.94
C GLY A 448 2.51 2.31 -22.44
N TYR A 449 3.43 2.99 -23.10
CA TYR A 449 3.20 4.28 -23.75
C TYR A 449 3.31 4.16 -25.27
N ILE A 450 2.82 5.15 -26.01
CA ILE A 450 2.97 5.16 -27.47
C ILE A 450 4.47 5.12 -27.82
N GLY A 451 4.82 4.35 -28.85
CA GLY A 451 6.21 4.04 -29.21
C GLY A 451 6.84 2.87 -28.44
N GLN A 452 6.13 2.31 -27.46
CA GLN A 452 6.50 1.06 -26.78
C GLN A 452 5.51 -0.07 -27.08
N VAL A 453 4.33 0.25 -27.61
CA VAL A 453 3.28 -0.71 -27.96
C VAL A 453 3.07 -0.80 -29.48
N GLY A 454 2.45 -1.89 -29.93
CA GLY A 454 2.06 -2.09 -31.32
C GLY A 454 0.83 -1.28 -31.73
N ILE A 455 0.51 -1.30 -33.02
CA ILE A 455 -0.64 -0.55 -33.59
C ILE A 455 -1.93 -1.36 -33.73
N PHE A 456 -1.95 -2.60 -33.27
CA PHE A 456 -3.11 -3.48 -33.35
C PHE A 456 -3.48 -3.99 -31.97
N LEU A 457 -4.78 -4.10 -31.74
CA LEU A 457 -5.34 -4.61 -30.49
C LEU A 457 -6.61 -5.41 -30.78
N ASP A 458 -6.67 -6.64 -30.31
CA ASP A 458 -7.93 -7.40 -30.33
C ASP A 458 -8.92 -6.84 -29.30
N ARG A 459 -10.20 -6.78 -29.66
CA ARG A 459 -11.24 -6.27 -28.74
C ARG A 459 -11.35 -7.09 -27.45
N THR A 460 -11.05 -8.38 -27.51
CA THR A 460 -10.94 -9.28 -26.34
C THR A 460 -9.81 -8.87 -25.41
N ALA A 461 -8.68 -8.42 -25.95
CA ALA A 461 -7.53 -7.92 -25.19
C ALA A 461 -7.88 -6.61 -24.47
N PHE A 462 -8.62 -5.69 -25.12
CA PHE A 462 -9.15 -4.50 -24.45
C PHE A 462 -10.06 -4.84 -23.26
N ALA A 463 -10.98 -5.79 -23.46
CA ALA A 463 -11.89 -6.24 -22.40
C ALA A 463 -11.11 -6.86 -21.22
N ALA A 464 -10.17 -7.77 -21.52
CA ALA A 464 -9.30 -8.42 -20.54
C ALA A 464 -8.47 -7.41 -19.74
N PHE A 465 -7.82 -6.47 -20.42
CA PHE A 465 -7.05 -5.41 -19.77
C PHE A 465 -7.93 -4.55 -18.84
N THR A 466 -9.10 -4.12 -19.31
CA THR A 466 -9.98 -3.24 -18.54
C THR A 466 -10.50 -3.91 -17.27
N ALA A 467 -10.91 -5.19 -17.36
CA ALA A 467 -11.33 -5.95 -16.19
C ALA A 467 -10.16 -6.20 -15.21
N LYS A 468 -8.97 -6.49 -15.74
CA LYS A 468 -7.76 -6.66 -14.93
C LYS A 468 -7.36 -5.37 -14.22
N GLU A 469 -7.33 -4.23 -14.92
CA GLU A 469 -6.97 -2.92 -14.37
C GLU A 469 -7.99 -2.41 -13.34
N PHE A 470 -9.21 -2.93 -13.38
CA PHE A 470 -10.19 -2.71 -12.32
C PHE A 470 -9.85 -3.54 -11.06
N LEU A 471 -9.51 -4.82 -11.19
CA LEU A 471 -9.16 -5.71 -10.07
C LEU A 471 -7.77 -5.41 -9.47
N GLU A 472 -6.82 -5.06 -10.33
CA GLU A 472 -5.40 -4.83 -10.05
C GLU A 472 -4.99 -3.46 -10.63
N PRO A 473 -5.36 -2.35 -9.96
CA PRO A 473 -5.14 -1.01 -10.51
C PRO A 473 -3.64 -0.65 -10.54
N GLN A 474 -3.03 -0.67 -11.72
CA GLN A 474 -1.62 -0.33 -11.95
C GLN A 474 -1.45 1.03 -12.67
N TRP A 475 -2.53 1.50 -13.31
CA TRP A 475 -2.55 2.67 -14.18
C TRP A 475 -3.49 3.78 -13.68
N ILE A 476 -3.67 3.89 -12.36
CA ILE A 476 -4.37 5.03 -11.73
C ILE A 476 -3.65 6.33 -12.10
N LYS A 477 -4.44 7.31 -12.56
CA LYS A 477 -4.01 8.64 -13.03
C LYS A 477 -2.98 8.58 -14.16
N LYS A 478 -3.08 7.55 -15.01
CA LYS A 478 -2.19 7.35 -16.16
C LYS A 478 -2.96 7.11 -17.45
N ILE A 479 -2.27 7.37 -18.56
CA ILE A 479 -2.77 7.23 -19.93
C ILE A 479 -2.01 6.09 -20.61
N VAL A 480 -2.47 4.88 -20.36
CA VAL A 480 -1.84 3.66 -20.86
C VAL A 480 -2.21 3.44 -22.33
N ALA A 481 -1.24 3.04 -23.15
CA ALA A 481 -1.49 2.51 -24.48
C ALA A 481 -1.35 0.98 -24.44
N ILE A 482 -2.20 0.27 -25.19
CA ILE A 482 -2.22 -1.21 -25.18
C ILE A 482 -2.22 -1.81 -26.59
N SER A 483 -1.58 -2.96 -26.75
CA SER A 483 -1.54 -3.73 -28.01
C SER A 483 -1.49 -5.25 -27.78
N SER A 484 -1.88 -6.03 -28.78
CA SER A 484 -1.95 -7.52 -28.76
C SER A 484 -1.06 -8.22 -29.79
#